data_AF-A0A0D2G6D9-F1
#
_entry.id   AF-A0A0D2G6D9-F1
#
_cell.length_a   1.000
_cell.length_b   1.000
_cell.length_c   1.000
_cell.angle_alpha   90.00
_cell.angle_beta   90.00
_cell.angle_gamma   90.00
#
_symmetry.space_group_name_H-M   'P 1'
#
loop_
_entity.id
_entity.type
_entity.pdbx_description
1 polymer ?
#
loop_
_entity_poly.entity_id
_entity_poly.type
_entity_poly.pdbx_seq_one_letter_code
_entity_poly.pdbx_strand_id
1 'polypeptide(L)'
;MADKTSPSLTAVAVSSVILGLLAGYFIGQGSSIGVFGGSGSANQAKKSWPNSYDVKVHADSSDDQADDEDEADDEDEDDGKELNDFKDSTEEVKLVLAVRTDLGMGKGKIAAQCSHATLACYKYLLNHVTSAPLLKRWEWGGQPKIAVQVKSEEELETLQAQAISLGLCARIIHDAGRTQIAAGSATVLGILGPKSVVDQVTGHLKLL
;
A
#
# COMPACT_ATOMS: atom_id res chain seq x y z
N MET A 1 -67.77 23.82 15.98
CA MET A 1 -66.81 23.96 14.88
C MET A 1 -65.75 24.94 15.37
N ALA A 2 -64.53 24.48 15.63
CA ALA A 2 -63.47 25.37 16.12
C ALA A 2 -62.78 26.00 14.90
N ASP A 3 -62.93 27.31 14.74
CA ASP A 3 -62.25 28.10 13.72
C ASP A 3 -60.74 28.00 13.92
N LYS A 4 -60.07 27.40 12.95
CA LYS A 4 -58.61 27.36 12.92
C LYS A 4 -58.12 28.74 12.53
N THR A 5 -57.63 29.49 13.50
CA THR A 5 -56.98 30.78 13.27
C THR A 5 -55.73 30.57 12.43
N SER A 6 -55.59 31.36 11.35
CA SER A 6 -54.38 31.37 10.53
C SER A 6 -53.16 31.76 11.38
N PRO A 7 -52.02 31.09 11.23
CA PRO A 7 -50.83 31.41 12.01
C PRO A 7 -50.35 32.83 11.70
N SER A 8 -49.81 33.50 12.73
CA SER A 8 -49.24 34.84 12.56
C SER A 8 -48.02 34.81 11.64
N LEU A 9 -47.81 35.90 10.90
CA LEU A 9 -46.62 36.06 10.04
C LEU A 9 -45.32 35.82 10.81
N THR A 10 -45.29 36.23 12.09
CA THR A 10 -44.16 36.00 12.99
C THR A 10 -43.93 34.51 13.29
N ALA A 11 -44.98 33.72 13.49
CA ALA A 11 -44.87 32.29 13.73
C ALA A 11 -44.33 31.56 12.49
N VAL A 12 -44.78 31.96 11.29
CA VAL A 12 -44.28 31.43 10.02
C VAL A 12 -42.80 31.82 9.80
N ALA A 13 -42.42 33.04 10.16
CA ALA A 13 -41.03 33.49 10.04
C ALA A 13 -40.09 32.71 10.98
N VAL A 14 -40.49 32.50 12.24
CA VAL A 14 -39.69 31.76 13.22
C VAL A 14 -39.54 30.29 12.83
N SER A 15 -40.61 29.64 12.35
CA SER A 15 -40.54 28.24 11.90
C SER A 15 -39.62 28.07 10.68
N SER A 16 -39.64 29.03 9.75
CA SER A 16 -38.73 29.05 8.59
C SER A 16 -37.26 29.12 9.02
N VAL A 17 -36.94 29.96 10.02
CA VAL A 17 -35.57 30.11 10.54
C VAL A 17 -35.11 28.82 11.23
N ILE A 18 -35.95 28.21 12.06
CA ILE A 18 -35.61 26.96 12.76
C ILE A 18 -35.36 25.83 11.77
N LEU A 19 -36.23 25.68 10.77
CA LEU A 19 -36.05 24.65 9.72
C LEU A 19 -34.79 24.88 8.90
N GLY A 20 -34.47 26.13 8.55
CA GLY A 20 -33.22 26.48 7.87
C GLY A 20 -31.98 26.16 8.71
N LEU A 21 -32.00 26.45 10.00
CA LEU A 21 -30.90 26.14 10.92
C LEU A 21 -30.72 24.63 11.10
N LEU A 22 -31.81 23.87 11.24
CA LEU A 22 -31.74 22.41 11.34
C LEU A 22 -31.23 21.78 10.06
N ALA A 23 -31.75 22.18 8.90
CA ALA A 23 -31.28 21.70 7.60
C ALA A 23 -29.79 22.03 7.38
N GLY A 24 -29.36 23.26 7.72
CA GLY A 24 -27.96 23.69 7.65
C GLY A 24 -27.05 22.90 8.58
N TYR A 25 -27.50 22.58 9.80
CA TYR A 25 -26.76 21.75 10.75
C TYR A 25 -26.53 20.33 10.22
N PHE A 26 -27.56 19.69 9.65
CA PHE A 26 -27.42 18.34 9.10
C PHE A 26 -26.60 18.30 7.80
N ILE A 27 -26.69 19.32 6.93
CA ILE A 27 -25.81 19.46 5.76
C ILE A 27 -24.35 19.67 6.18
N GLY A 28 -24.10 20.47 7.22
CA GLY A 28 -22.75 20.73 7.73
C GLY A 28 -22.12 19.53 8.43
N GLN A 29 -22.92 18.69 9.10
CA GLN A 29 -22.45 17.43 9.68
C GLN A 29 -22.24 16.36 8.60
N GLY A 30 -23.11 16.33 7.58
CA GLY A 30 -23.11 15.33 6.50
C GLY A 30 -21.98 15.49 5.48
N SER A 31 -21.38 16.67 5.33
CA SER A 31 -20.19 16.86 4.48
C SER A 31 -18.92 16.19 5.03
N SER A 32 -18.96 15.64 6.25
CA SER A 32 -17.88 14.78 6.77
C SER A 32 -18.01 13.30 6.34
N ILE A 33 -19.17 12.88 5.86
CA ILE A 33 -19.40 11.53 5.33
C ILE A 33 -19.33 11.66 3.81
N GLY A 34 -18.18 11.28 3.25
CA GLY A 34 -17.78 11.46 1.84
C GLY A 34 -18.61 10.71 0.78
N VAL A 35 -19.94 10.70 0.90
CA VAL A 35 -20.85 10.01 -0.02
C VAL A 35 -21.47 10.97 -1.04
N PHE A 36 -21.49 12.29 -0.79
CA PHE A 36 -22.03 13.28 -1.73
C PHE A 36 -21.04 14.43 -1.97
N GLY A 37 -20.01 14.15 -2.78
CA GLY A 37 -19.00 15.11 -3.18
C GLY A 37 -18.59 14.93 -4.63
N GLY A 38 -19.56 14.94 -5.54
CA GLY A 38 -19.31 15.05 -6.97
C GLY A 38 -18.62 16.37 -7.31
N SER A 39 -17.47 16.26 -7.98
CA SER A 39 -16.87 17.24 -8.89
C SER A 39 -16.87 18.71 -8.41
N GLY A 40 -15.98 19.01 -7.47
CA GLY A 40 -15.68 20.38 -7.01
C GLY A 40 -14.21 20.55 -6.70
N SER A 41 -13.42 20.77 -7.75
CA SER A 41 -11.99 21.13 -7.71
C SER A 41 -11.70 22.29 -6.75
N ALA A 42 -10.88 22.07 -5.72
CA ALA A 42 -9.86 23.03 -5.26
C ALA A 42 -9.06 22.49 -4.05
N ASN A 43 -7.77 22.23 -4.28
CA ASN A 43 -6.69 22.42 -3.30
C ASN A 43 -6.66 21.58 -2.01
N GLN A 44 -7.06 20.31 -2.03
CA GLN A 44 -6.34 19.36 -1.18
C GLN A 44 -5.01 19.08 -1.86
N ALA A 45 -3.99 19.83 -1.44
CA ALA A 45 -2.60 19.64 -1.82
C ALA A 45 -2.25 18.17 -1.61
N LYS A 46 -2.36 17.37 -2.68
CA LYS A 46 -1.69 16.09 -2.80
C LYS A 46 -0.22 16.45 -2.58
N LYS A 47 0.28 16.22 -1.37
CA LYS A 47 1.69 16.30 -1.07
C LYS A 47 2.36 15.41 -2.10
N SER A 48 3.00 16.03 -3.09
CA SER A 48 3.77 15.33 -4.08
C SER A 48 4.76 14.45 -3.35
N TRP A 49 4.90 13.21 -3.79
CA TRP A 49 5.87 12.29 -3.23
C TRP A 49 7.25 12.96 -3.22
N PRO A 50 8.05 12.83 -2.14
CA PRO A 50 9.33 13.54 -2.00
C PRO A 50 10.31 13.30 -3.16
N ASN A 51 10.17 12.19 -3.89
CA ASN A 51 11.00 11.80 -5.04
C ASN A 51 10.15 11.46 -6.29
N SER A 52 9.23 12.34 -6.70
CA SER A 52 8.64 12.20 -8.04
C SER A 52 9.72 12.44 -9.10
N TYR A 53 10.27 11.37 -9.67
CA TYR A 53 11.03 11.48 -10.91
C TYR A 53 10.05 11.84 -12.03
N ASP A 54 10.35 12.89 -12.80
CA ASP A 54 9.62 13.21 -14.04
C ASP A 54 9.89 12.10 -15.06
N VAL A 55 9.07 11.04 -15.02
CA VAL A 55 9.06 10.02 -16.06
C VAL A 55 8.40 10.64 -17.29
N LYS A 56 9.22 11.03 -18.27
CA LYS A 56 8.72 11.37 -19.61
C LYS A 56 8.24 10.09 -20.26
N VAL A 57 6.91 9.92 -20.32
CA VAL A 57 6.28 8.80 -21.01
C VAL A 57 6.61 8.92 -22.50
N HIS A 58 7.50 8.06 -23.00
CA HIS A 58 7.78 7.98 -24.43
C HIS A 58 6.62 7.24 -25.11
N ALA A 59 5.94 7.93 -26.02
CA ALA A 59 4.72 7.46 -26.67
C ALA A 59 4.91 6.25 -27.62
N ASP A 60 6.15 5.87 -27.92
CA ASP A 60 6.46 4.79 -28.87
C ASP A 60 6.70 3.42 -28.18
N SER A 61 6.30 3.25 -26.92
CA SER A 61 6.27 1.92 -26.29
C SER A 61 5.04 1.15 -26.79
N SER A 62 5.12 0.64 -28.02
CA SER A 62 4.16 -0.31 -28.59
C SER A 62 4.34 -1.69 -27.95
N ASP A 63 4.09 -1.80 -26.65
CA ASP A 63 3.90 -3.09 -25.98
C ASP A 63 2.40 -3.20 -25.67
N ASP A 64 1.66 -3.78 -26.62
CA ASP A 64 0.22 -4.09 -26.54
C ASP A 64 -0.06 -5.25 -25.55
N GLN A 65 0.57 -5.22 -24.38
CA GLN A 65 0.27 -6.06 -23.22
C GLN A 65 0.12 -5.14 -22.01
N ALA A 66 -0.88 -4.25 -22.09
CA ALA A 66 -1.56 -3.74 -20.92
C ALA A 66 -2.44 -4.87 -20.39
N ASP A 67 -1.82 -5.93 -19.87
CA ASP A 67 -2.54 -6.96 -19.15
C ASP A 67 -2.89 -6.33 -17.80
N ASP A 68 -4.17 -6.01 -17.60
CA ASP A 68 -4.74 -5.54 -16.34
C ASP A 68 -4.42 -6.59 -15.25
N GLU A 69 -3.26 -6.44 -14.61
CA GLU A 69 -2.84 -7.19 -13.43
C GLU A 69 -3.70 -6.71 -12.25
N ASP A 70 -4.96 -7.16 -12.22
CA ASP A 70 -5.79 -7.18 -11.02
C ASP A 70 -5.17 -8.17 -10.03
N GLU A 71 -3.98 -7.84 -9.51
CA GLU A 71 -3.41 -8.53 -8.36
C GLU A 71 -4.39 -8.28 -7.21
N ALA A 72 -5.02 -9.36 -6.74
CA ALA A 72 -5.82 -9.31 -5.54
C ALA A 72 -4.90 -8.78 -4.44
N ASP A 73 -5.16 -7.55 -3.99
CA ASP A 73 -4.68 -7.07 -2.70
C ASP A 73 -5.27 -8.04 -1.67
N ASP A 74 -4.58 -9.15 -1.42
CA ASP A 74 -4.70 -9.91 -0.17
C ASP A 74 -4.19 -8.94 0.91
N GLU A 75 -5.08 -8.02 1.28
CA GLU A 75 -5.02 -7.26 2.51
C GLU A 75 -5.15 -8.31 3.61
N ASP A 76 -4.06 -9.02 3.89
CA ASP A 76 -3.97 -9.84 5.09
C ASP A 76 -4.41 -8.93 6.24
N GLU A 77 -5.52 -9.29 6.89
CA GLU A 77 -5.99 -8.71 8.15
C GLU A 77 -5.02 -9.06 9.31
N ASP A 78 -3.72 -9.12 9.02
CA ASP A 78 -2.66 -9.19 9.99
C ASP A 78 -2.61 -7.83 10.68
N ASP A 79 -2.82 -7.83 12.00
CA ASP A 79 -2.83 -6.62 12.82
C ASP A 79 -1.42 -6.07 13.11
N GLY A 80 -0.40 -6.69 12.50
CA GLY A 80 1.00 -6.27 12.53
C GLY A 80 1.61 -6.34 13.92
N LYS A 81 1.02 -7.13 14.84
CA LYS A 81 1.58 -7.38 16.18
C LYS A 81 2.96 -8.03 16.12
N GLU A 82 3.30 -8.67 15.02
CA GLU A 82 4.59 -9.32 14.81
C GLU A 82 5.70 -8.34 14.41
N LEU A 83 5.35 -7.12 13.94
CA LEU A 83 6.34 -6.12 13.54
C LEU A 83 7.10 -5.55 14.74
N ASN A 84 8.43 -5.65 14.68
CA ASN A 84 9.31 -4.92 15.57
C ASN A 84 9.39 -3.44 15.17
N ASP A 85 9.35 -2.54 16.16
CA ASP A 85 9.35 -1.09 15.88
C ASP A 85 10.75 -0.54 15.51
N PHE A 86 11.81 -1.31 15.78
CA PHE A 86 13.22 -0.99 15.55
C PHE A 86 13.60 0.45 15.91
N LYS A 87 12.97 1.05 16.93
CA LYS A 87 13.14 2.48 17.28
C LYS A 87 14.55 2.81 17.76
N ASP A 88 15.22 1.84 18.37
CA ASP A 88 16.58 2.00 18.92
C ASP A 88 17.68 1.81 17.87
N SER A 89 17.34 1.33 16.67
CA SER A 89 18.29 1.16 15.58
C SER A 89 18.38 2.43 14.72
N THR A 90 19.60 2.89 14.46
CA THR A 90 19.92 3.97 13.51
C THR A 90 20.50 3.45 12.21
N GLU A 91 20.49 2.13 12.01
CA GLU A 91 21.07 1.49 10.84
C GLU A 91 20.31 1.84 9.56
N GLU A 92 20.99 1.69 8.43
CA GLU A 92 20.39 1.70 7.11
C GLU A 92 19.25 0.69 7.02
N VAL A 93 18.13 1.12 6.45
CA VAL A 93 16.96 0.27 6.20
C VAL A 93 16.95 -0.07 4.73
N LYS A 94 16.70 -1.33 4.38
CA LYS A 94 16.68 -1.81 2.99
C LYS A 94 15.53 -2.76 2.73
N LEU A 95 15.19 -2.89 1.44
CA LEU A 95 14.28 -3.91 0.93
C LEU A 95 15.09 -4.95 0.15
N VAL A 96 14.97 -6.22 0.51
CA VAL A 96 15.50 -7.34 -0.27
C VAL A 96 14.35 -8.00 -1.01
N LEU A 97 14.54 -8.26 -2.30
CA LEU A 97 13.58 -8.90 -3.20
C LEU A 97 14.14 -10.27 -3.58
N ALA A 98 13.63 -11.31 -2.95
CA ALA A 98 14.07 -12.69 -3.15
C ALA A 98 13.23 -13.33 -4.26
N VAL A 99 13.83 -13.55 -5.43
CA VAL A 99 13.15 -13.97 -6.66
C VAL A 99 13.32 -15.46 -6.92
N ARG A 100 12.22 -16.16 -7.17
CA ARG A 100 12.20 -17.57 -7.60
C ARG A 100 12.75 -17.72 -9.02
N THR A 101 14.03 -18.06 -9.11
CA THR A 101 14.71 -18.21 -10.41
C THR A 101 14.43 -19.54 -11.10
N ASP A 102 13.95 -20.53 -10.35
CA ASP A 102 13.53 -21.84 -10.88
C ASP A 102 12.28 -21.76 -11.76
N LEU A 103 11.46 -20.71 -11.61
CA LEU A 103 10.27 -20.47 -12.43
C LEU A 103 10.58 -20.00 -13.86
N GLY A 104 11.84 -19.69 -14.18
CA GLY A 104 12.23 -19.26 -15.53
C GLY A 104 11.60 -17.93 -15.98
N MET A 105 11.23 -17.05 -15.03
CA MET A 105 10.62 -15.75 -15.33
C MET A 105 11.52 -14.90 -16.23
N GLY A 106 10.93 -14.33 -17.29
CA GLY A 106 11.61 -13.34 -18.12
C GLY A 106 11.85 -12.02 -17.36
N LYS A 107 12.76 -11.20 -17.85
CA LYS A 107 13.16 -9.93 -17.21
C LYS A 107 12.00 -8.99 -16.93
N GLY A 108 11.05 -8.86 -17.87
CA GLY A 108 9.86 -8.02 -17.70
C GLY A 108 8.98 -8.51 -16.55
N LYS A 109 8.72 -9.82 -16.50
CA LYS A 109 7.94 -10.43 -15.42
C LYS A 109 8.62 -10.31 -14.06
N ILE A 110 9.93 -10.53 -13.99
CA ILE A 110 10.71 -10.31 -12.76
C ILE A 110 10.55 -8.86 -12.28
N ALA A 111 10.66 -7.88 -13.18
CA ALA A 111 10.54 -6.46 -12.83
C ALA A 111 9.14 -6.11 -12.31
N ALA A 112 8.08 -6.59 -12.94
CA ALA A 112 6.70 -6.40 -12.50
C ALA A 112 6.49 -7.00 -11.10
N GLN A 113 6.86 -8.27 -10.90
CA GLN A 113 6.67 -8.98 -9.64
C GLN A 113 7.51 -8.40 -8.49
N CYS A 114 8.73 -7.92 -8.78
CA CYS A 114 9.54 -7.15 -7.82
C CYS A 114 8.91 -5.81 -7.44
N SER A 115 8.23 -5.16 -8.38
CA SER A 115 7.52 -3.89 -8.15
C SER A 115 6.30 -4.12 -7.26
N HIS A 116 5.54 -5.19 -7.50
CA HIS A 116 4.44 -5.62 -6.62
C HIS A 116 4.93 -5.96 -5.22
N ALA A 117 6.02 -6.73 -5.09
CA ALA A 117 6.60 -7.06 -3.78
C ALA A 117 7.01 -5.81 -2.98
N THR A 118 7.57 -4.81 -3.68
CA THR A 118 7.88 -3.51 -3.09
C THR A 118 6.61 -2.79 -2.61
N LEU A 119 5.57 -2.75 -3.46
CA LEU A 119 4.32 -2.07 -3.15
C LEU A 119 3.60 -2.75 -1.99
N ALA A 120 3.57 -4.08 -1.95
CA ALA A 120 2.98 -4.85 -0.86
C ALA A 120 3.69 -4.57 0.48
N CYS A 121 5.02 -4.59 0.51
CA CYS A 121 5.77 -4.22 1.72
C CYS A 121 5.48 -2.78 2.16
N TYR A 122 5.42 -1.85 1.20
CA TYR A 122 5.14 -0.45 1.48
C TYR A 122 3.73 -0.24 2.05
N LYS A 123 2.69 -0.79 1.41
CA LYS A 123 1.29 -0.73 1.88
C LYS A 123 1.16 -1.34 3.28
N TYR A 124 1.75 -2.51 3.49
CA TYR A 124 1.75 -3.18 4.79
C TYR A 124 2.36 -2.28 5.87
N LEU A 125 3.56 -1.74 5.67
CA LEU A 125 4.20 -0.86 6.66
C LEU A 125 3.49 0.49 6.84
N LEU A 126 2.83 1.00 5.79
CA LEU A 126 2.08 2.25 5.82
C LEU A 126 0.84 2.12 6.71
N ASN A 127 0.18 0.97 6.67
CA ASN A 127 -1.04 0.68 7.44
C ASN A 127 -0.75 0.34 8.91
N HIS A 128 0.51 0.07 9.26
CA HIS A 128 0.92 -0.25 10.63
C HIS A 128 1.65 0.94 11.29
N VAL A 129 1.04 1.51 12.33
CA VAL A 129 1.57 2.71 13.01
C VAL A 129 2.94 2.46 13.66
N THR A 130 3.18 1.25 14.15
CA THR A 130 4.45 0.85 14.80
C THR A 130 5.64 0.93 13.85
N SER A 131 5.44 0.71 12.55
CA SER A 131 6.49 0.76 11.53
C SER A 131 6.78 2.14 10.94
N ALA A 132 6.02 3.19 11.30
CA ALA A 132 6.19 4.51 10.70
C ALA A 132 7.63 5.08 10.77
N PRO A 133 8.41 4.90 11.86
CA PRO A 133 9.81 5.32 11.88
C PRO A 133 10.71 4.51 10.93
N LEU A 134 10.47 3.21 10.80
CA LEU A 134 11.22 2.32 9.90
C LEU A 134 10.97 2.70 8.44
N LEU A 135 9.70 2.88 8.06
CA LEU A 135 9.32 3.24 6.70
C LEU A 135 9.90 4.59 6.28
N LYS A 136 9.81 5.61 7.14
CA LYS A 136 10.43 6.93 6.89
C LYS A 136 11.94 6.85 6.71
N ARG A 137 12.63 6.02 7.51
CA ARG A 137 14.08 5.81 7.34
C ARG A 137 14.41 5.20 5.99
N TRP A 138 13.63 4.23 5.53
CA TRP A 138 13.80 3.64 4.21
C TRP A 138 13.56 4.67 3.09
N GLU A 139 12.50 5.48 3.21
CA GLU A 139 12.20 6.56 2.26
C GLU A 139 13.33 7.60 2.18
N TRP A 140 13.82 8.07 3.32
CA TRP A 140 14.90 9.06 3.38
C TRP A 140 16.26 8.49 3.01
N GLY A 141 16.46 7.19 3.18
CA GLY A 141 17.65 6.46 2.74
C GLY A 141 17.74 6.25 1.23
N GLY A 142 16.80 6.81 0.44
CA GLY A 142 16.76 6.60 -1.01
C GLY A 142 16.11 5.29 -1.43
N GLN A 143 15.40 4.61 -0.52
CA GLN A 143 14.62 3.41 -0.78
C GLN A 143 15.42 2.25 -1.41
N PRO A 144 16.58 1.85 -0.81
CA PRO A 144 17.46 0.85 -1.40
C PRO A 144 16.74 -0.50 -1.57
N LYS A 145 16.92 -1.09 -2.75
CA LYS A 145 16.34 -2.38 -3.18
C LYS A 145 17.46 -3.29 -3.66
N ILE A 146 17.50 -4.50 -3.15
CA ILE A 146 18.50 -5.51 -3.52
C ILE A 146 17.77 -6.75 -4.01
N ALA A 147 17.99 -7.14 -5.26
CA ALA A 147 17.44 -8.36 -5.81
C ALA A 147 18.39 -9.54 -5.57
N VAL A 148 17.87 -10.61 -4.97
CA VAL A 148 18.57 -11.87 -4.72
C VAL A 148 17.78 -13.03 -5.33
N GLN A 149 18.44 -14.17 -5.52
CA GLN A 149 17.83 -15.35 -6.09
C GLN A 149 17.55 -16.43 -5.05
N VAL A 150 16.42 -17.10 -5.23
CA VAL A 150 15.94 -18.27 -4.48
C VAL A 150 15.68 -19.41 -5.49
N LYS A 151 15.81 -20.67 -5.05
CA LYS A 151 15.75 -21.84 -5.94
C LYS A 151 14.50 -22.71 -5.77
N SER A 152 13.68 -22.47 -4.77
CA SER A 152 12.43 -23.20 -4.56
C SER A 152 11.41 -22.38 -3.76
N GLU A 153 10.16 -22.83 -3.81
CA GLU A 153 9.05 -22.28 -3.01
C GLU A 153 9.31 -22.43 -1.51
N GLU A 154 9.73 -23.64 -1.12
CA GLU A 154 10.04 -23.99 0.27
C GLU A 154 11.13 -23.08 0.86
N GLU A 155 12.17 -22.77 0.08
CA GLU A 155 13.22 -21.84 0.51
C GLU A 155 12.65 -20.43 0.68
N LEU A 156 11.75 -20.00 -0.21
CA LEU A 156 11.09 -18.70 -0.14
C LEU A 156 10.16 -18.57 1.08
N GLU A 157 9.35 -19.58 1.36
CA GLU A 157 8.49 -19.65 2.56
C GLU A 157 9.31 -19.71 3.85
N THR A 158 10.41 -20.46 3.85
CA THR A 158 11.34 -20.53 5.00
C THR A 158 11.93 -19.16 5.32
N LEU A 159 12.36 -18.41 4.29
CA LEU A 159 12.86 -17.04 4.45
C LEU A 159 11.78 -16.10 4.98
N GLN A 160 10.53 -16.24 4.51
CA GLN A 160 9.40 -15.45 5.01
C GLN A 160 9.17 -15.72 6.51
N ALA A 161 9.06 -16.99 6.91
CA ALA A 161 8.85 -17.37 8.30
C ALA A 161 9.99 -16.88 9.20
N GLN A 162 11.25 -16.97 8.74
CA GLN A 162 12.40 -16.45 9.47
C GLN A 162 12.32 -14.92 9.62
N ALA A 163 12.00 -14.19 8.55
CA ALA A 163 11.86 -12.73 8.61
C ALA A 163 10.76 -12.27 9.57
N ILE A 164 9.59 -12.92 9.50
CA ILE A 164 8.46 -12.68 10.41
C ILE A 164 8.86 -12.94 11.87
N SER A 165 9.57 -14.04 12.14
CA SER A 165 10.05 -14.36 13.50
C SER A 165 11.00 -13.32 14.09
N LEU A 166 11.68 -12.54 13.24
CA LEU A 166 12.54 -11.42 13.62
C LEU A 166 11.81 -10.07 13.65
N GLY A 167 10.49 -10.09 13.41
CA GLY A 167 9.61 -8.94 13.34
C GLY A 167 9.89 -8.02 12.15
N LEU A 168 10.36 -8.57 11.03
CA LEU A 168 10.52 -7.85 9.77
C LEU A 168 9.23 -7.91 8.95
N CYS A 169 9.01 -6.90 8.10
CA CYS A 169 7.99 -6.99 7.06
C CYS A 169 8.44 -7.98 5.99
N ALA A 170 7.62 -9.00 5.70
CA ALA A 170 7.90 -10.05 4.74
C ALA A 170 6.64 -10.39 3.92
N ARG A 171 6.58 -9.98 2.64
CA ARG A 171 5.40 -10.12 1.78
C ARG A 171 5.72 -10.93 0.53
N ILE A 172 4.98 -12.01 0.31
CA ILE A 172 5.09 -12.85 -0.90
C ILE A 172 4.09 -12.35 -1.94
N ILE A 173 4.54 -12.31 -3.20
CA ILE A 173 3.68 -12.11 -4.36
C ILE A 173 3.41 -13.47 -5.01
N HIS A 174 2.17 -13.70 -5.39
CA HIS A 174 1.74 -14.89 -6.10
C HIS A 174 1.30 -14.49 -7.51
N ASP A 175 1.69 -15.27 -8.51
CA ASP A 175 1.24 -15.03 -9.88
C ASP A 175 -0.25 -15.38 -10.03
N ALA A 176 -1.06 -14.48 -10.58
CA ALA A 176 -2.48 -14.72 -10.85
C ALA A 176 -2.77 -15.83 -11.88
N GLY A 177 -1.73 -16.45 -12.47
CA GLY A 177 -1.89 -17.59 -13.38
C GLY A 177 -2.31 -17.23 -14.80
N ARG A 178 -2.14 -15.96 -15.20
CA ARG A 178 -2.37 -15.50 -16.58
C ARG A 178 -1.21 -15.84 -17.52
N THR A 179 -0.16 -16.50 -17.01
CA THR A 179 1.08 -16.78 -17.74
C THR A 179 1.40 -18.28 -17.82
N GLN A 180 2.59 -18.62 -18.33
CA GLN A 180 3.09 -20.00 -18.42
C GLN A 180 3.49 -20.62 -17.07
N ILE A 181 3.49 -19.82 -15.98
CA ILE A 181 3.76 -20.30 -14.63
C ILE A 181 2.46 -20.83 -14.03
N ALA A 182 2.54 -21.88 -13.21
CA ALA A 182 1.36 -22.43 -12.54
C ALA A 182 0.64 -21.33 -11.72
N ALA A 183 -0.67 -21.23 -11.88
CA ALA A 183 -1.48 -20.24 -11.16
C ALA A 183 -1.28 -20.35 -9.64
N GLY A 184 -1.11 -19.21 -8.98
CA GLY A 184 -0.87 -19.13 -7.54
C GLY A 184 0.57 -19.46 -7.12
N SER A 185 1.52 -19.60 -8.05
CA SER A 185 2.92 -19.82 -7.68
C SER A 185 3.48 -18.59 -6.96
N ALA A 186 4.11 -18.79 -5.80
CA ALA A 186 4.87 -17.75 -5.12
C ALA A 186 6.09 -17.34 -5.98
N THR A 187 6.19 -16.07 -6.36
CA THR A 187 7.18 -15.56 -7.31
C THR A 187 8.32 -14.81 -6.64
N VAL A 188 7.98 -13.82 -5.81
CA VAL A 188 8.93 -12.89 -5.20
C VAL A 188 8.53 -12.64 -3.74
N LEU A 189 9.50 -12.71 -2.84
CA LEU A 189 9.36 -12.29 -1.46
C LEU A 189 10.08 -10.95 -1.25
N GLY A 190 9.35 -9.94 -0.78
CA GLY A 190 9.92 -8.69 -0.30
C GLY A 190 10.16 -8.74 1.20
N ILE A 191 11.38 -8.42 1.66
CA ILE A 191 11.74 -8.30 3.09
C ILE A 191 12.29 -6.90 3.36
N LEU A 192 11.60 -6.12 4.20
CA LEU A 192 12.01 -4.74 4.54
C LEU A 192 12.35 -4.61 6.02
N GLY A 193 13.55 -4.10 6.30
CA GLY A 193 13.95 -3.72 7.66
C GLY A 193 15.40 -3.28 7.79
N PRO A 194 15.92 -3.17 9.03
CA PRO A 194 17.30 -2.77 9.28
C PRO A 194 18.29 -3.74 8.65
N LYS A 195 19.36 -3.22 8.06
CA LYS A 195 20.34 -3.98 7.28
C LYS A 195 20.84 -5.21 8.03
N SER A 196 21.23 -5.08 9.30
CA SER A 196 21.80 -6.18 10.08
C SER A 196 20.81 -7.33 10.31
N VAL A 197 19.53 -7.03 10.51
CA VAL A 197 18.47 -8.03 10.75
C VAL A 197 18.06 -8.70 9.45
N VAL A 198 17.92 -7.92 8.37
CA VAL A 198 17.65 -8.47 7.03
C VAL A 198 18.79 -9.37 6.54
N ASP A 199 20.05 -9.03 6.86
CA ASP A 199 21.22 -9.83 6.51
C ASP A 199 21.29 -11.17 7.27
N GLN A 200 20.65 -11.31 8.44
CA GLN A 200 20.51 -12.60 9.12
C GLN A 200 19.63 -13.59 8.35
N VAL A 201 18.67 -13.06 7.59
CA VAL A 201 17.75 -13.87 6.76
C VAL A 201 18.34 -14.09 5.36
N THR A 202 18.85 -13.03 4.74
CA THR A 202 19.15 -13.03 3.29
C THR A 202 20.62 -12.92 2.94
N GLY A 203 21.51 -12.70 3.91
CA GLY A 203 22.93 -12.40 3.65
C GLY A 203 23.73 -13.54 3.00
N HIS A 204 23.19 -14.77 3.02
CA HIS A 204 23.79 -15.94 2.36
C HIS A 204 23.31 -16.14 0.91
N LEU A 205 22.27 -15.41 0.49
CA LEU A 205 21.69 -15.51 -0.85
C LEU A 205 22.57 -14.81 -1.88
N LYS A 206 22.56 -15.32 -3.11
CA LYS A 206 23.27 -14.72 -4.24
C LYS A 206 22.45 -13.58 -4.84
N LEU A 207 23.12 -12.58 -5.38
CA LEU A 207 22.47 -11.56 -6.21
C LEU A 207 21.80 -12.23 -7.44
N LEU A 208 20.70 -11.62 -7.90
CA LEU A 208 19.92 -12.06 -9.06
C LEU A 208 20.69 -11.89 -10.38
#